data_AF-A0A946CM26-F1
#
_entry.id   AF-A0A946CM26-F1
#
_cell.length_a   1.000
_cell.length_b   1.000
_cell.length_c   1.000
_cell.angle_alpha   90.00
_cell.angle_beta   90.00
_cell.angle_gamma   90.00
#
_symmetry.space_group_name_H-M   'P 1'
#
loop_
_entity.id
_entity.type
_entity.pdbx_description
1 polymer ?
#
loop_
_entity_poly.entity_id
_entity_poly.type
_entity_poly.pdbx_seq_one_letter_code
_entity_poly.pdbx_strand_id
1 'polypeptide(L)'
;MTEAMAVNADTSVVSPAPTKKAWRRLRNKLMLRKKTRAAIMLGIFSSSLYYIFYLYSGDIRSIAEATNRGDKSLFLLPIGIAFVFSIVHGLFTDRFWEALGLTAKR
;
A
#
# COMPACT_ATOMS: atom_id res chain seq x y z
N MET A 1 59.30 27.08 41.08
CA MET A 1 58.89 25.67 41.00
C MET A 1 57.59 25.52 41.75
N THR A 2 56.44 25.68 41.08
CA THR A 2 55.14 25.10 41.46
C THR A 2 54.09 25.47 40.40
N GLU A 3 53.30 24.46 40.01
CA GLU A 3 51.98 24.55 39.37
C GLU A 3 51.89 24.99 37.91
N ALA A 4 52.53 24.21 37.03
CA ALA A 4 52.09 24.06 35.65
C ALA A 4 51.65 22.61 35.42
N MET A 5 50.46 22.21 35.89
CA MET A 5 49.88 20.88 35.60
C MET A 5 48.42 20.76 36.09
N ALA A 6 47.47 21.46 35.46
CA ALA A 6 46.04 21.15 35.62
C ALA A 6 45.20 21.70 34.44
N VAL A 7 45.60 21.38 33.22
CA VAL A 7 44.76 21.51 32.03
C VAL A 7 44.88 20.19 31.28
N ASN A 8 43.76 19.69 30.74
CA ASN A 8 43.51 18.36 30.14
C ASN A 8 42.86 17.39 31.13
N ALA A 9 41.78 16.69 30.83
CA ALA A 9 40.88 16.69 29.68
C ALA A 9 39.65 15.92 30.15
N ASP A 10 38.48 16.55 30.15
CA ASP A 10 37.24 15.79 30.35
C ASP A 10 36.07 16.42 29.58
N THR A 11 36.31 16.72 28.31
CA THR A 11 35.22 16.86 27.34
C THR A 11 34.75 15.47 26.94
N SER A 12 34.07 14.80 27.87
CA SER A 12 33.19 13.70 27.54
C SER A 12 32.05 14.28 26.70
N VAL A 13 32.17 14.11 25.38
CA VAL A 13 31.09 14.41 24.43
C VAL A 13 29.95 13.45 24.74
N VAL A 14 29.09 13.84 25.67
CA VAL A 14 27.84 13.14 25.98
C VAL A 14 26.97 13.28 24.74
N SER A 15 27.02 12.26 23.87
CA SER A 15 26.08 12.12 22.77
C SER A 15 24.68 12.03 23.36
N PRO A 16 23.77 12.99 23.10
CA PRO A 16 22.44 12.92 23.68
C PRO A 16 21.73 11.69 23.13
N ALA A 17 21.32 10.79 24.02
CA ALA A 17 20.54 9.62 23.65
C ALA A 17 19.32 10.07 22.83
N PRO A 18 19.03 9.43 21.69
CA PRO A 18 17.96 9.87 20.80
C PRO A 18 16.64 9.84 21.55
N THR A 19 16.05 11.03 21.74
CA THR A 19 14.82 11.21 22.51
C THR A 19 13.74 10.24 22.01
N LYS A 20 12.94 9.66 22.92
CA LYS A 20 11.85 8.71 22.60
C LYS A 20 10.91 9.22 21.48
N LYS A 21 10.82 10.55 21.34
CA LYS A 21 10.06 11.26 20.29
C LYS A 21 10.68 11.08 18.89
N ALA A 22 12.01 11.12 18.77
CA ALA A 22 12.73 10.86 17.52
C ALA A 22 12.55 9.41 17.06
N TRP A 23 12.63 8.45 17.99
CA TRP A 23 12.37 7.03 17.72
C TRP A 23 10.95 6.76 17.22
N ARG A 24 9.93 7.40 17.83
CA ARG A 24 8.54 7.33 17.34
C ARG A 24 8.39 7.86 15.92
N ARG A 25 9.02 8.98 15.59
CA ARG A 25 8.97 9.58 14.23
C ARG A 25 9.64 8.68 13.20
N LEU A 26 10.79 8.08 13.53
CA LEU A 26 11.51 7.19 12.63
C LEU A 26 10.70 5.92 12.36
N ARG A 27 10.14 5.30 13.41
CA ARG A 27 9.25 4.13 13.29
C ARG A 27 8.04 4.43 12.45
N ASN A 28 7.39 5.58 12.66
CA ASN A 28 6.22 5.98 11.88
C ASN A 28 6.58 6.21 10.40
N LYS A 29 7.71 6.87 10.10
CA LYS A 29 8.21 7.00 8.71
C LYS A 29 8.49 5.63 8.08
N LEU A 30 9.12 4.71 8.82
CA LEU A 30 9.45 3.38 8.32
C LEU A 30 8.19 2.53 8.06
N MET A 31 7.21 2.60 8.97
CA MET A 31 5.91 1.95 8.79
C MET A 31 5.11 2.58 7.65
N LEU A 32 5.14 3.91 7.49
CA LEU A 32 4.57 4.58 6.30
C LEU A 32 5.19 4.02 5.02
N ARG A 33 6.52 3.94 4.92
CA ARG A 33 7.19 3.37 3.74
C ARG A 33 6.77 1.93 3.42
N LYS A 34 6.58 1.09 4.44
CA LYS A 34 6.07 -0.27 4.25
C LYS A 34 4.61 -0.28 3.76
N LYS A 35 3.74 0.56 4.34
CA LYS A 35 2.33 0.68 3.93
C LYS A 35 2.18 1.27 2.52
N THR A 36 2.93 2.30 2.18
CA THR A 36 2.96 2.90 0.84
C THR A 36 3.40 1.90 -0.22
N ARG A 37 4.40 1.06 0.09
CA ARG A 37 4.86 0.01 -0.83
C ARG A 37 3.78 -1.06 -1.07
N ALA A 38 3.01 -1.41 -0.05
CA ALA A 38 1.87 -2.31 -0.19
C ALA A 38 0.75 -1.70 -1.04
N ALA A 39 0.44 -0.41 -0.87
CA ALA A 39 -0.53 0.29 -1.70
C ALA A 39 -0.09 0.41 -3.16
N ILE A 40 1.19 0.69 -3.42
CA ILE A 40 1.73 0.72 -4.79
C ILE A 40 1.67 -0.67 -5.43
N MET A 41 2.04 -1.74 -4.69
CA MET A 41 1.92 -3.11 -5.21
C MET A 41 0.47 -3.48 -5.54
N LEU A 42 -0.48 -3.10 -4.69
CA LEU A 42 -1.90 -3.33 -4.95
C LEU A 42 -2.44 -2.44 -6.07
N GLY A 43 -1.92 -1.23 -6.26
CA GLY A 43 -2.27 -0.36 -7.38
C GLY A 43 -1.77 -0.93 -8.71
N ILE A 44 -0.55 -1.47 -8.73
CA ILE A 44 -0.03 -2.22 -9.89
C ILE A 44 -0.88 -3.46 -10.12
N PHE A 45 -1.20 -4.23 -9.08
CA PHE A 45 -2.03 -5.43 -9.20
C PHE A 45 -3.44 -5.12 -9.75
N SER A 46 -4.09 -4.08 -9.24
CA SER A 46 -5.38 -3.59 -9.71
C SER A 46 -5.32 -3.10 -11.16
N SER A 47 -4.27 -2.36 -11.52
CA SER A 47 -4.04 -1.88 -12.90
C SER A 47 -3.80 -3.05 -13.85
N SER A 48 -3.02 -4.06 -13.44
CA SER A 48 -2.82 -5.29 -14.21
C SER A 48 -4.13 -6.04 -14.40
N LEU A 49 -5.01 -6.07 -13.39
CA LEU A 49 -6.31 -6.71 -13.50
C LEU A 49 -7.20 -6.01 -14.54
N TYR A 50 -7.23 -4.68 -14.54
CA TYR A 50 -7.90 -3.87 -15.56
C TYR A 50 -7.29 -4.10 -16.96
N TYR A 51 -5.97 -4.19 -17.05
CA TYR A 51 -5.27 -4.42 -18.31
C TYR A 51 -5.59 -5.80 -18.90
N ILE A 52 -5.59 -6.85 -18.06
CA ILE A 52 -5.99 -8.20 -18.48
C ILE A 52 -7.45 -8.21 -18.92
N PHE A 53 -8.35 -7.57 -18.16
CA PHE A 53 -9.75 -7.45 -18.54
C PHE A 53 -9.93 -6.73 -19.88
N TYR A 54 -9.13 -5.69 -20.14
CA TYR A 54 -9.13 -4.98 -21.43
C TYR A 54 -8.72 -5.89 -22.59
N LEU A 55 -7.68 -6.72 -22.42
CA LEU A 55 -7.24 -7.67 -23.46
C LEU A 55 -8.33 -8.71 -23.79
N TYR A 56 -9.05 -9.20 -22.79
CA TYR A 56 -10.12 -10.17 -22.97
C TYR A 56 -11.50 -9.54 -23.19
N SER A 57 -11.60 -8.20 -23.26
CA SER A 57 -12.87 -7.48 -23.33
C SER A 57 -13.68 -7.82 -24.59
N GLY A 58 -13.01 -8.16 -25.71
CA GLY A 58 -13.65 -8.61 -26.94
C GLY A 58 -14.39 -9.94 -26.79
N ASP A 59 -13.74 -10.93 -26.17
CA ASP A 59 -14.32 -12.26 -25.93
C ASP A 59 -15.39 -12.22 -24.83
N ILE A 60 -15.18 -11.41 -23.80
CA ILE A 60 -16.17 -11.24 -22.72
C ILE A 60 -17.42 -10.55 -23.25
N ARG A 61 -17.28 -9.61 -24.19
CA ARG A 61 -18.41 -8.92 -24.81
C ARG A 61 -19.22 -9.85 -25.72
N SER A 62 -18.56 -10.71 -26.51
CA SER A 62 -19.27 -11.68 -27.34
C SER A 62 -20.04 -12.71 -26.50
N ILE A 63 -19.47 -13.13 -25.36
CA ILE A 63 -20.12 -14.03 -24.39
C ILE A 63 -21.29 -13.33 -23.66
N ALA A 64 -21.13 -12.06 -23.28
CA ALA A 64 -22.20 -11.28 -22.66
C ALA A 64 -23.36 -11.01 -23.63
N GLU A 65 -23.06 -10.74 -24.90
CA GLU A 65 -24.07 -10.58 -25.96
C GLU A 65 -24.78 -11.91 -26.26
N ALA A 66 -24.07 -13.05 -26.26
CA ALA A 66 -24.65 -14.39 -26.38
C ALA A 66 -25.57 -14.74 -25.20
N THR A 67 -25.19 -14.34 -23.99
CA THR A 67 -26.02 -14.50 -22.79
C THR A 67 -27.33 -13.71 -22.90
N ASN A 68 -27.27 -12.47 -23.39
CA ASN A 68 -28.45 -11.62 -23.60
C ASN A 68 -29.43 -12.18 -24.65
N ARG A 69 -28.95 -13.04 -25.55
CA ARG A 69 -29.76 -13.69 -26.59
C ARG A 69 -30.47 -14.97 -26.10
N GLY A 70 -30.27 -15.40 -24.86
CA GLY A 70 -31.05 -16.48 -24.23
C GLY A 70 -30.24 -17.64 -23.67
N ASP A 71 -28.92 -17.68 -23.89
CA ASP A 71 -28.05 -18.71 -23.30
C ASP A 71 -27.73 -18.40 -21.83
N LYS A 72 -28.54 -18.95 -20.93
CA LYS A 72 -28.46 -18.71 -19.47
C LYS A 72 -27.20 -19.29 -18.81
N SER A 73 -26.48 -20.18 -19.49
CA SER A 73 -25.27 -20.83 -18.96
C SER A 73 -24.09 -19.86 -18.82
N LEU A 74 -24.08 -18.77 -19.60
CA LEU A 74 -22.94 -17.84 -19.70
C LEU A 74 -23.09 -16.58 -18.83
N PHE A 75 -24.24 -16.39 -18.17
CA PHE A 75 -24.53 -15.25 -17.29
C PHE A 75 -23.65 -15.18 -16.04
N LEU A 76 -23.18 -16.33 -15.56
CA LEU A 76 -22.34 -16.40 -14.37
C LEU A 76 -20.99 -15.69 -14.58
N LEU A 77 -20.50 -15.64 -15.83
CA LEU A 77 -19.20 -15.09 -16.17
C LEU A 77 -19.09 -13.57 -15.92
N PRO A 78 -19.97 -12.70 -16.47
CA PRO A 78 -19.94 -11.26 -16.18
C PRO A 78 -20.18 -10.94 -14.70
N ILE A 79 -21.00 -11.72 -14.00
CA ILE A 79 -21.19 -11.57 -12.54
C ILE A 79 -19.90 -11.89 -11.80
N GLY A 80 -19.26 -13.02 -12.12
CA GLY A 80 -18.00 -13.42 -11.50
C GLY A 80 -16.95 -12.34 -11.66
N ILE A 81 -16.80 -11.81 -12.87
CA ILE A 81 -15.89 -10.69 -13.15
C ILE A 81 -16.23 -9.47 -12.29
N ALA A 82 -17.50 -9.06 -12.21
CA ALA A 82 -17.92 -7.93 -11.40
C ALA A 82 -17.56 -8.12 -9.91
N PHE A 83 -17.75 -9.34 -9.36
CA PHE A 83 -17.35 -9.65 -7.98
C PHE A 83 -15.83 -9.60 -7.78
N VAL A 84 -15.05 -10.18 -8.69
CA VAL A 84 -13.58 -10.12 -8.59
C VAL A 84 -13.10 -8.67 -8.61
N PHE A 85 -13.64 -7.85 -9.51
CA PHE A 85 -13.31 -6.43 -9.57
C PHE A 85 -13.70 -5.70 -8.28
N SER A 86 -14.89 -5.96 -7.73
CA SER A 86 -15.35 -5.34 -6.49
C SER A 86 -14.43 -5.67 -5.30
N ILE A 87 -14.00 -6.94 -5.18
CA ILE A 87 -13.09 -7.37 -4.11
C ILE A 87 -11.70 -6.75 -4.28
N VAL A 88 -11.11 -6.86 -5.48
CA VAL A 88 -9.74 -6.36 -5.72
C VAL A 88 -9.69 -4.84 -5.62
N HIS A 89 -10.67 -4.15 -6.19
CA HIS A 89 -10.76 -2.69 -6.11
C HIS A 89 -11.01 -2.22 -4.67
N GLY A 90 -11.87 -2.90 -3.91
CA GLY A 90 -12.12 -2.61 -2.50
C GLY A 90 -10.86 -2.77 -1.65
N LEU A 91 -10.12 -3.87 -1.83
CA LEU A 91 -8.87 -4.12 -1.11
C LEU A 91 -7.77 -3.12 -1.49
N PHE A 92 -7.68 -2.75 -2.78
CA PHE A 92 -6.80 -1.68 -3.23
C PHE A 92 -7.14 -0.35 -2.55
N THR A 93 -8.42 0.02 -2.55
CA THR A 93 -8.90 1.29 -2.00
C THR A 93 -8.60 1.40 -0.51
N ASP A 94 -8.89 0.36 0.27
CA ASP A 94 -8.56 0.32 1.70
C ASP A 94 -7.06 0.55 1.94
N ARG A 95 -6.20 -0.18 1.23
CA ARG A 95 -4.73 -0.05 1.37
C ARG A 95 -4.19 1.26 0.84
N PHE A 96 -4.81 1.83 -0.20
CA PHE A 96 -4.49 3.14 -0.72
C PHE A 96 -4.75 4.23 0.34
N TRP A 97 -5.91 4.20 0.99
CA TRP A 97 -6.23 5.12 2.08
C TRP A 97 -5.31 4.91 3.29
N GLU A 98 -4.99 3.66 3.66
CA GLU A 98 -3.98 3.36 4.70
C GLU A 98 -2.59 3.95 4.36
N ALA A 99 -2.19 3.93 3.09
CA ALA A 99 -0.91 4.49 2.66
C ALA A 99 -0.90 6.03 2.66
N LEU A 100 -2.03 6.67 2.39
CA LEU A 100 -2.22 8.12 2.56
C LEU A 100 -2.31 8.53 4.05
N GLY A 101 -2.39 7.57 4.97
CA GLY A 101 -2.51 7.82 6.41
C GLY A 101 -3.95 8.12 6.85
N LEU A 102 -4.92 7.95 5.95
CA LEU A 102 -6.34 8.06 6.23
C LEU A 102 -6.86 6.66 6.55
N THR A 103 -6.66 6.22 7.80
CA THR A 103 -7.27 4.97 8.29
C THR A 103 -8.65 5.29 8.82
N ALA A 104 -9.68 4.60 8.32
CA ALA A 104 -11.01 4.68 8.87
C ALA A 104 -10.95 4.32 10.37
N LYS A 105 -11.55 5.16 11.22
CA LYS A 105 -11.66 4.87 12.65
C LYS A 105 -12.61 3.68 12.78
N ARG A 106 -12.09 2.58 13.29
CA ARG A 106 -12.87 1.37 13.58
C ARG A 106 -13.89 1.64 14.67
#